data_AF-A0A2A4ZZI7-F1
#
_entry.id   AF-A0A2A4ZZI7-F1
#
_cell.length_a   1.000
_cell.length_b   1.000
_cell.length_c   1.000
_cell.angle_alpha   90.00
_cell.angle_beta   90.00
_cell.angle_gamma   90.00
#
_symmetry.space_group_name_H-M   'P 1'
#
loop_
_entity.id
_entity.type
_entity.pdbx_description
1 polymer ?
#
loop_
_entity_poly.entity_id
_entity_poly.type
_entity_poly.pdbx_seq_one_letter_code
_entity_poly.pdbx_strand_id
1 'polypeptide(L)' 'MMIKNRTSRILIVLGGVVVIGILANIFSSGASGAGPLKVGDLVPDLTLTGSDGQEHSFRKIIAQGDGLVVAWIPKTGTPG' A
#
# COMPACT_ATOMS: atom_id res chain seq x y z
N MET A 1 -31.18 -6.35 43.39
CA MET A 1 -29.77 -5.90 43.51
C MET A 1 -29.22 -5.66 42.12
N MET A 2 -29.15 -4.40 41.70
CA MET A 2 -28.81 -3.93 40.34
C MET A 2 -27.28 -3.83 40.18
N ILE A 3 -26.65 -4.83 39.55
CA ILE A 3 -25.27 -4.75 39.05
C ILE A 3 -25.26 -5.37 37.64
N LYS A 4 -25.65 -4.62 36.60
CA LYS A 4 -25.66 -5.19 35.22
C LYS A 4 -25.19 -4.26 34.10
N ASN A 5 -24.70 -3.06 34.41
CA ASN A 5 -24.37 -2.06 33.39
C ASN A 5 -22.88 -1.71 33.31
N ARG A 6 -22.10 -1.88 34.38
CA ARG A 6 -20.67 -1.53 34.38
C ARG A 6 -19.80 -2.65 33.80
N THR A 7 -20.08 -3.89 34.16
CA THR A 7 -19.34 -5.09 33.70
C THR A 7 -19.49 -5.33 32.20
N SER A 8 -20.70 -5.14 31.65
CA SER A 8 -20.96 -5.28 30.21
C SER A 8 -20.25 -4.22 29.38
N ARG A 9 -20.12 -2.99 29.90
CA ARG A 9 -19.36 -1.92 29.23
C ARG A 9 -17.87 -2.22 29.21
N ILE A 10 -17.33 -2.78 30.29
CA ILE A 10 -15.93 -3.18 30.39
C ILE A 10 -15.61 -4.29 29.37
N LEU A 11 -16.48 -5.30 29.23
CA LEU A 11 -16.31 -6.38 28.27
C LEU A 11 -16.37 -5.91 26.81
N ILE A 12 -17.27 -4.98 26.49
CA ILE A 12 -17.36 -4.39 25.14
C ILE A 12 -16.12 -3.56 24.81
N VAL A 13 -15.61 -2.78 25.75
CA VAL A 13 -14.39 -1.98 25.55
C VAL A 13 -13.16 -2.86 25.37
N LEU A 14 -13.00 -3.90 26.20
CA LEU A 14 -11.92 -4.87 26.05
C LEU A 14 -11.98 -5.61 24.72
N GLY A 15 -13.16 -6.07 24.31
CA GLY A 15 -13.35 -6.70 23.00
C GLY A 15 -13.02 -5.75 21.84
N GLY A 16 -13.44 -4.49 21.93
CA GLY A 16 -13.15 -3.46 20.93
C GLY A 16 -11.65 -3.18 20.79
N VAL A 17 -10.91 -3.09 21.89
CA VAL A 17 -9.45 -2.86 21.87
C VAL A 17 -8.71 -4.04 21.23
N VAL A 18 -9.12 -5.28 21.51
CA VAL A 18 -8.52 -6.47 20.89
C VAL A 18 -8.75 -6.49 19.39
N VAL A 19 -9.97 -6.21 18.93
CA VAL A 19 -10.30 -6.16 17.50
C VAL A 19 -9.50 -5.07 16.79
N ILE A 20 -9.39 -3.87 17.37
CA ILE A 20 -8.60 -2.77 16.81
C ILE A 20 -7.12 -3.15 16.71
N GLY A 21 -6.56 -3.82 17.72
CA GLY A 21 -5.16 -4.27 17.71
C GLY A 21 -4.85 -5.29 16.62
N ILE A 22 -5.79 -6.20 16.34
CA ILE A 22 -5.66 -7.19 15.25
C ILE A 22 -5.75 -6.50 13.89
N LEU A 23 -6.73 -5.61 13.70
CA LEU A 23 -6.87 -4.86 12.46
C LEU A 23 -5.64 -3.98 12.20
N ALA A 24 -5.10 -3.32 13.22
CA ALA A 24 -3.88 -2.52 13.11
C ALA A 24 -2.68 -3.33 12.62
N ASN A 25 -2.51 -4.59 13.07
CA ASN A 25 -1.42 -5.46 12.58
C ASN A 25 -1.60 -5.87 11.11
N ILE A 26 -2.84 -6.16 10.69
CA ILE A 26 -3.14 -6.52 9.29
C ILE A 26 -2.85 -5.33 8.36
N PHE A 27 -3.27 -4.12 8.74
CA PHE A 27 -3.03 -2.91 7.94
C PHE A 27 -1.61 -2.34 8.07
N SER A 28 -0.87 -2.65 9.14
CA SER A 28 0.53 -2.23 9.31
C SER A 28 1.51 -3.02 8.45
N SER A 29 1.07 -4.11 7.81
CA SER A 29 1.94 -4.96 6.98
C SER A 29 2.19 -4.39 5.56
N GLY A 30 1.73 -3.18 5.27
CA GLY A 30 1.68 -2.59 3.92
C GLY A 30 3.01 -2.17 3.28
N ALA A 31 4.18 -2.42 3.87
CA ALA A 31 5.44 -1.89 3.32
C ALA A 31 6.68 -2.75 3.59
N SER A 32 6.57 -4.09 3.54
CA SER A 32 7.74 -4.96 3.71
C SER A 32 7.60 -6.22 2.87
N GLY A 33 8.01 -6.17 1.60
CA GLY A 33 7.95 -7.34 0.74
C GLY A 33 8.91 -7.34 -0.45
N ALA A 34 9.22 -6.18 -1.02
CA ALA A 34 10.17 -6.10 -2.12
C ALA A 34 11.41 -5.32 -1.65
N GLY A 35 12.57 -5.99 -1.64
CA GLY A 35 13.85 -5.31 -1.52
C GLY A 35 14.05 -4.33 -2.69
N PRO A 36 15.04 -3.41 -2.58
CA PRO A 36 15.35 -2.51 -3.68
C PRO A 36 15.74 -3.29 -4.94
N LEU A 37 15.23 -2.84 -6.08
CA LEU A 37 15.55 -3.39 -7.40
C LEU A 37 17.06 -3.26 -7.67
N LYS A 38 17.65 -4.28 -8.28
CA LYS A 38 19.05 -4.31 -8.71
C LYS A 38 19.14 -4.46 -10.23
N VAL A 39 20.31 -4.12 -10.77
CA VAL A 39 20.59 -4.30 -12.20
C VAL A 39 20.52 -5.80 -12.53
N GLY A 40 19.77 -6.12 -13.58
CA GLY A 40 19.52 -7.50 -14.02
C GLY A 40 18.25 -8.12 -13.45
N ASP A 41 17.60 -7.47 -12.48
CA ASP A 41 16.28 -7.90 -12.02
C ASP A 41 15.25 -7.74 -13.13
N LEU A 42 14.25 -8.62 -13.12
CA LEU A 42 13.11 -8.52 -14.02
C LEU A 42 12.32 -7.25 -13.71
N VAL A 43 11.83 -6.60 -14.77
CA VAL A 43 10.95 -5.44 -14.64
C VAL A 43 9.67 -5.86 -13.89
N PRO A 44 9.25 -5.10 -12.86
CA PRO A 44 8.06 -5.43 -12.07
C PRO A 44 6.79 -5.38 -12.92
N ASP A 45 5.77 -6.14 -12.50
CA ASP A 45 4.41 -5.95 -13.02
C ASP A 45 3.84 -4.67 -12.44
N LEU A 46 4.01 -3.58 -13.15
CA LEU A 46 3.45 -2.30 -12.76
C LEU A 46 2.68 -1.71 -13.93
N THR A 47 1.46 -1.28 -13.62
CA THR A 47 0.62 -0.49 -14.52
C THR A 47 0.32 0.82 -13.81
N LEU A 48 0.58 1.94 -14.48
CA LEU A 48 0.33 3.28 -13.96
C LEU A 48 -0.64 4.02 -14.86
N THR A 49 -1.52 4.81 -14.27
CA THR A 49 -2.39 5.73 -15.01
C THR A 49 -1.63 7.00 -15.32
N GLY A 50 -1.56 7.38 -16.60
CA GLY A 50 -0.95 8.61 -17.06
C GLY A 50 -1.85 9.82 -16.82
N SER A 51 -1.27 11.02 -16.98
CA SER A 51 -2.04 12.27 -16.95
C SER A 51 -3.01 12.41 -18.13
N ASP A 52 -2.85 11.58 -19.16
CA ASP A 52 -3.76 11.38 -20.28
C ASP A 52 -4.97 10.49 -19.92
N GLY A 53 -5.01 9.94 -18.70
CA GLY A 53 -6.04 9.01 -18.24
C GLY A 53 -5.88 7.58 -18.77
N GLN A 54 -4.82 7.29 -19.53
CA GLN A 54 -4.56 5.97 -20.08
C GLN A 54 -3.73 5.11 -19.13
N GLU A 55 -3.91 3.80 -19.19
CA GLU A 55 -3.08 2.86 -18.44
C GLU A 55 -1.83 2.45 -19.21
N HIS A 56 -0.68 2.55 -18.55
CA HIS A 56 0.64 2.26 -19.10
C HIS A 56 1.29 1.12 -18.31
N SER A 57 1.39 -0.06 -18.92
CA SER A 57 2.03 -1.24 -18.34
C SER A 57 3.52 -1.30 -18.68
N PHE A 58 4.36 -1.45 -17.67
CA PHE A 58 5.82 -1.49 -17.83
C PHE A 58 6.26 -2.69 -18.66
N ARG A 59 5.68 -3.88 -18.42
CA ARG A 59 5.99 -5.09 -19.20
C ARG A 59 5.58 -4.96 -20.67
N LYS A 60 4.46 -4.30 -20.94
CA LYS A 60 3.99 -4.10 -22.32
C LYS A 60 4.94 -3.19 -23.10
N ILE A 61 5.43 -2.12 -22.48
CA ILE A 61 6.37 -1.17 -23.09
C ILE A 61 7.68 -1.89 -23.45
N ILE A 62 8.30 -2.62 -22.49
CA ILE A 62 9.55 -3.35 -22.78
C ILE A 62 9.35 -4.50 -23.79
N ALA A 63 8.18 -5.14 -23.81
CA ALA A 63 7.89 -6.23 -24.75
C ALA A 63 7.77 -5.74 -26.20
N GLN A 64 7.50 -4.44 -26.39
CA GLN A 64 7.50 -3.80 -27.71
C GLN A 64 8.92 -3.49 -28.22
N GLY A 65 9.95 -3.72 -27.39
CA GLY A 65 11.36 -3.47 -27.72
C GLY A 65 11.85 -2.09 -27.31
N ASP A 66 11.02 -1.28 -26.64
CA ASP A 66 11.37 0.06 -26.20
C ASP A 66 12.11 0.03 -24.84
N GLY A 67 13.08 0.92 -24.69
CA GLY A 67 13.73 1.18 -23.41
C GLY A 67 12.80 1.97 -22.48
N LEU A 68 12.63 1.51 -21.23
CA LEU A 68 11.84 2.20 -20.21
C LEU A 68 12.75 2.90 -19.20
N VAL A 69 12.62 4.22 -19.07
CA VAL A 69 13.31 5.02 -18.03
C VAL A 69 12.27 5.49 -17.03
N VAL A 70 12.51 5.24 -15.74
CA VAL A 70 11.62 5.64 -14.64
C VAL A 70 12.29 6.72 -13.81
N ALA A 71 11.67 7.90 -13.76
CA ALA A 71 12.09 9.00 -12.89
C ALA A 71 11.07 9.16 -11.76
N TRP A 72 11.52 9.03 -10.51
CA TRP A 72 10.66 9.21 -9.35
C TRP A 72 10.69 10.66 -8.88
N ILE A 73 9.53 11.32 -8.91
CA ILE A 73 9.37 12.71 -8.47
C ILE A 73 8.38 12.72 -7.30
N PRO A 74 8.77 13.14 -6.08
CA PRO A 74 7.92 13.04 -4.89
C PRO A 74 6.62 13.82 -4.98
N LYS A 75 6.65 14.96 -5.68
CA LYS A 75 5.50 15.84 -5.86
C LYS A 75 5.62 16.56 -7.19
N THR A 76 4.52 16.62 -7.94
CA THR A 76 4.45 17.36 -9.20
C THR A 76 4.27 18.86 -8.95
N GLY A 77 4.77 19.71 -9.86
CA GLY A 77 4.52 21.15 -9.85
C GLY A 77 5.29 21.97 -8.82
N THR A 78 6.41 21.47 -8.28
CA THR A 78 7.29 22.23 -7.38
C THR A 78 8.59 22.65 -8.09
N PRO A 79 9.15 23.84 -7.81
CA PRO A 79 10.53 24.16 -8.15
C PRO A 79 11.47 23.15 -7.48
N GLY A 80 12.51 22.71 -8.20
CA GLY A 80 13.56 21.83 -7.69
C GLY A 80 14.61 22.57 -6.88
#